data_AF-A0A3M1SBZ7-F1
#
_entry.id   AF-A0A3M1SBZ7-F1
#
_cell.length_a   1.000
_cell.length_b   1.000
_cell.length_c   1.000
_cell.angle_alpha   90.00
_cell.angle_beta   90.00
_cell.angle_gamma   90.00
#
_symmetry.space_group_name_H-M   'P 1'
#
loop_
_entity.id
_entity.type
_entity.pdbx_description
1 polymer ?
#
loop_
_entity_poly.entity_id
_entity_poly.type
_entity_poly.pdbx_seq_one_letter_code
_entity_poly.pdbx_strand_id
1 'polypeptide(L)' 'MNRIEERFRQLKERGKKAFIPYIMAGDPSLEVTEKLVEMLEREGADIIELGV' A
#
# COMPACT_ATOMS: atom_id res chain seq x y z
N MET A 1 -2.65 -16.97 -8.79
CA MET A 1 -2.53 -16.30 -7.48
C MET A 1 -2.07 -14.89 -7.74
N ASN A 2 -2.80 -13.88 -7.26
CA ASN A 2 -2.49 -12.47 -7.49
C ASN A 2 -1.68 -11.85 -6.33
N ARG A 3 -1.19 -10.61 -6.52
CA ARG A 3 -0.33 -9.92 -5.53
C ARG A 3 -1.02 -9.73 -4.17
N ILE A 4 -2.34 -9.52 -4.16
CA ILE A 4 -3.15 -9.33 -2.95
C ILE A 4 -3.24 -10.65 -2.16
N GLU A 5 -3.61 -11.73 -2.83
CA GLU A 5 -3.68 -13.08 -2.23
C GLU A 5 -2.33 -13.51 -1.64
N GLU A 6 -1.24 -13.24 -2.36
CA GLU A 6 0.11 -13.54 -1.90
C GLU A 6 0.48 -12.74 -0.64
N ARG A 7 0.18 -11.43 -0.61
CA ARG A 7 0.48 -10.58 0.54
C ARG A 7 -0.28 -11.02 1.79
N PHE A 8 -1.57 -11.33 1.67
CA PHE A 8 -2.37 -11.84 2.79
C PHE A 8 -1.89 -13.20 3.29
N ARG A 9 -1.46 -14.09 2.37
CA ARG A 9 -0.85 -15.38 2.78
C ARG A 9 0.41 -15.13 3.63
N GLN A 10 1.33 -14.30 3.15
CA GLN A 10 2.57 -13.98 3.89
C GLN A 10 2.29 -13.35 5.26
N LEU A 11 1.29 -12.45 5.35
CA LEU A 11 0.89 -11.83 6.62
C LEU A 11 0.32 -12.86 7.59
N LYS A 12 -0.52 -13.77 7.11
CA LYS A 12 -1.10 -14.85 7.92
C LYS A 12 -0.02 -15.80 8.46
N GLU A 13 0.94 -16.19 7.61
CA GLU A 13 2.09 -17.02 8.01
C GLU A 13 2.93 -16.35 9.11
N ARG A 14 3.02 -15.02 9.09
CA ARG A 14 3.76 -14.22 10.08
C ARG A 14 2.92 -13.80 11.30
N GLY A 15 1.64 -14.17 11.36
CA GLY A 15 0.73 -13.73 12.42
C GLY A 15 0.49 -12.22 12.48
N LYS A 16 0.69 -11.51 11.36
CA LYS A 16 0.53 -10.04 11.27
C LYS A 16 -0.82 -9.64 10.69
N LYS A 17 -1.26 -8.42 11.01
CA LYS A 17 -2.40 -7.75 10.37
C LYS A 17 -1.91 -6.91 9.20
N ALA A 18 -2.79 -6.65 8.24
CA ALA A 18 -2.49 -5.80 7.09
C ALA A 18 -2.62 -4.32 7.46
N PHE A 19 -1.67 -3.51 7.02
CA PHE A 19 -1.80 -2.05 6.97
C PHE A 19 -2.10 -1.62 5.53
N ILE A 20 -3.27 -1.01 5.32
CA ILE A 20 -3.78 -0.63 4.00
C ILE A 20 -4.14 0.86 4.01
N PRO A 21 -3.18 1.76 3.72
CA PRO A 21 -3.46 3.19 3.58
C PRO A 21 -4.20 3.49 2.27
N TYR A 22 -5.05 4.51 2.32
CA TYR A 22 -5.68 5.13 1.16
C TYR A 22 -5.10 6.53 0.93
N ILE A 23 -4.79 6.85 -0.34
CA ILE A 23 -4.44 8.20 -0.78
C ILE A 23 -5.17 8.54 -2.08
N MET A 24 -5.45 9.83 -2.31
CA MET A 24 -6.03 10.31 -3.57
C MET A 24 -4.92 10.63 -4.57
N ALA A 25 -4.99 10.11 -5.78
CA ALA A 25 -4.04 10.48 -6.83
C ALA A 25 -4.19 11.96 -7.18
N GLY A 26 -3.07 12.67 -7.23
CA GLY A 26 -3.04 14.09 -7.56
C GLY A 26 -3.27 15.04 -6.39
N ASP A 27 -3.45 14.53 -5.16
CA ASP A 27 -3.56 15.37 -3.96
C ASP A 27 -2.24 15.38 -3.15
N PRO A 28 -1.54 16.51 -3.01
CA PRO A 28 -1.77 17.81 -3.65
C PRO A 28 -1.23 17.91 -5.09
N SER A 29 -0.51 16.89 -5.59
CA SER A 29 -0.05 16.78 -7.00
C SER A 29 0.35 15.35 -7.34
N LEU A 30 0.55 15.04 -8.64
CA LEU A 30 1.00 13.71 -9.07
C LEU A 30 2.44 13.41 -8.61
N GLU A 31 3.30 14.42 -8.59
CA GLU A 31 4.67 14.31 -8.07
C GLU A 31 4.70 13.96 -6.58
N VAL A 32 3.72 14.46 -5.81
CA VAL A 32 3.57 14.08 -4.40
C VAL A 32 2.97 12.69 -4.27
N THR A 33 2.05 12.30 -5.16
CA THR A 33 1.49 10.93 -5.18
C THR A 33 2.59 9.88 -5.30
N GLU A 34 3.52 10.06 -6.25
CA GLU A 34 4.66 9.16 -6.45
C GLU A 34 5.50 9.03 -5.18
N LYS A 35 5.88 10.15 -4.57
CA LYS A 35 6.65 10.18 -3.31
C LYS A 35 5.92 9.52 -2.15
N LEU A 36 4.59 9.71 -2.05
CA LEU A 36 3.78 9.11 -1.01
C LEU A 36 3.69 7.59 -1.18
N VAL A 37 3.55 7.08 -2.40
CA VAL A 37 3.52 5.62 -2.65
C VAL A 37 4.85 4.98 -2.22
N GLU A 38 5.99 5.55 -2.61
CA GLU A 38 7.30 5.05 -2.19
C GLU A 38 7.51 5.12 -0.67
N MET A 39 7.06 6.22 -0.04
CA MET A 39 7.15 6.38 1.40
C MET A 39 6.29 5.35 2.13
N LEU A 40 5.03 5.15 1.71
CA LEU A 40 4.12 4.19 2.33
C LEU A 40 4.66 2.75 2.22
N GLU A 41 5.26 2.38 1.09
CA GLU A 41 5.94 1.09 0.95
C GLU A 41 7.06 0.93 2.00
N ARG A 42 7.94 1.94 2.12
CA ARG A 42 9.07 1.93 3.07
C ARG A 42 8.62 1.88 4.53
N GLU A 43 7.51 2.56 4.86
CA GLU A 43 6.92 2.59 6.20
C GLU A 43 6.06 1.34 6.52
N GLY A 44 5.98 0.39 5.57
CA GLY A 44 5.41 -0.93 5.81
C GLY A 44 3.95 -1.08 5.43
N ALA A 45 3.42 -0.26 4.51
CA ALA A 45 2.15 -0.54 3.86
C ALA A 45 2.19 -1.92 3.18
N ASP A 46 1.14 -2.71 3.40
CA ASP A 46 1.04 -4.03 2.78
C ASP A 46 0.39 -3.95 1.40
N ILE A 47 -0.61 -3.08 1.28
CA ILE A 47 -1.37 -2.76 0.07
C ILE A 47 -1.65 -1.27 0.12
N ILE A 48 -1.55 -0.55 -0.99
CA ILE A 48 -1.89 0.88 -1.05
C ILE A 48 -3.14 1.02 -1.93
N GLU A 49 -4.17 1.68 -1.40
CA GLU A 49 -5.35 2.05 -2.17
C GLU A 49 -5.14 3.45 -2.76
N LEU A 50 -5.22 3.56 -4.08
CA LEU A 50 -5.03 4.81 -4.81
C LEU A 50 -6.37 5.22 -5.44
N GLY A 51 -6.93 6.34 -4.97
CA GLY A 51 -8.13 6.95 -5.55
C GLY A 51 -7.86 7.62 -6.90
N VAL A 52 -8.84 7.60 -7.80
CA VAL A 52 -8.81 8.23 -9.15
C VAL A 52 -10.06 9.07 -9.35
#